data_AF-A0A7J7NM41-F1
#
_entry.id   AF-A0A7J7NM41-F1
#
_cell.length_a   1.000
_cell.length_b   1.000
_cell.length_c   1.000
_cell.angle_alpha   90.00
_cell.angle_beta   90.00
_cell.angle_gamma   90.00
#
_symmetry.space_group_name_H-M   'P 1'
#
loop_
_entity.id
_entity.type
_entity.pdbx_description
1 polymer ?
#
loop_
_entity_poly.entity_id
_entity_poly.type
_entity_poly.pdbx_seq_one_letter_code
_entity_poly.pdbx_strand_id
1 'polypeptide(L)'
;MGLLRVAAQDVAIKLSSQYITMINVDPENGLRICKVLGQPEFKEVNRKVFKKCESLVEQSVFTAIVDVEDISDVILVGGCSKIPKVKSLVLELCKKDEAYMGIDPLEAVFCSAALEGAVASGVSNPLGSLDLLTIQATPQSLAIEADVHTFVPIILRNMTMPARKEMLFTTTRDNQTEALIVAYEGEGKEVDENRILGYFKIIGIPSALKGIPEISVCMDLDASNVLRVFAKAILP
;
A
#
# COMPACT_ATOMS: atom_id res chain seq x y z
N MET A 1 11.57 -5.02 -29.09
CA MET A 1 10.66 -4.75 -27.94
C MET A 1 10.83 -3.36 -27.34
N GLY A 2 12.04 -2.86 -27.09
CA GLY A 2 12.27 -1.54 -26.47
C GLY A 2 11.65 -0.35 -27.23
N LEU A 3 11.89 -0.25 -28.55
CA LEU A 3 11.34 0.83 -29.39
C LEU A 3 9.80 0.85 -29.39
N LEU A 4 9.17 -0.32 -29.49
CA LEU A 4 7.71 -0.43 -29.47
C LEU A 4 7.12 0.01 -28.12
N ARG A 5 7.79 -0.29 -27.01
CA ARG A 5 7.35 0.14 -25.67
C ARG A 5 7.37 1.66 -25.53
N VAL A 6 8.44 2.32 -26.00
CA VAL A 6 8.55 3.79 -25.97
C VAL A 6 7.48 4.42 -26.84
N ALA A 7 7.28 3.91 -28.06
CA ALA A 7 6.24 4.40 -28.95
C ALA A 7 4.83 4.18 -28.38
N ALA A 8 4.57 3.05 -27.73
CA ALA A 8 3.30 2.80 -27.05
C ALA A 8 3.06 3.76 -25.86
N GLN A 9 4.10 4.09 -25.11
CA GLN A 9 4.02 5.09 -24.03
C GLN A 9 3.71 6.48 -24.59
N ASP A 10 4.39 6.91 -25.65
CA ASP A 10 4.13 8.19 -26.32
C ASP A 10 2.68 8.27 -26.86
N VAL A 11 2.19 7.18 -27.45
CA VAL A 11 0.80 7.04 -27.88
C VAL A 11 -0.17 7.19 -26.70
N ALA A 12 0.08 6.56 -25.56
CA ALA A 12 -0.78 6.67 -24.38
C ALA A 12 -0.83 8.12 -23.83
N ILE A 13 0.31 8.81 -23.84
CA ILE A 13 0.39 10.23 -23.46
C ILE A 13 -0.40 11.09 -24.46
N LYS A 14 -0.20 10.91 -25.76
CA LYS A 14 -0.93 11.65 -26.80
C LYS A 14 -2.43 11.44 -26.73
N LEU A 15 -2.89 10.19 -26.53
CA LEU A 15 -4.31 9.87 -26.38
C LEU A 15 -4.97 10.47 -25.12
N SER A 16 -4.17 11.01 -24.19
CA SER A 16 -4.69 11.75 -23.05
C SER A 16 -5.19 13.16 -23.43
N SER A 17 -4.76 13.70 -24.58
CA SER A 17 -5.20 15.01 -25.10
C SER A 17 -5.80 14.94 -26.51
N GLN A 18 -5.50 13.89 -27.27
CA GLN A 18 -5.94 13.67 -28.64
C GLN A 18 -6.92 12.50 -28.72
N TYR A 19 -7.88 12.57 -29.63
CA TYR A 19 -8.84 11.48 -29.83
C TYR A 19 -8.24 10.28 -30.58
N ILE A 20 -7.32 10.56 -31.52
CA ILE A 20 -6.65 9.58 -32.38
C ILE A 20 -5.17 9.97 -32.49
N THR A 21 -4.29 8.97 -32.55
CA THR A 21 -2.86 9.13 -32.83
C THR A 21 -2.34 7.95 -33.66
N MET A 22 -1.08 7.97 -34.06
CA MET A 22 -0.47 6.92 -34.85
C MET A 22 0.79 6.39 -34.17
N ILE A 23 0.88 5.08 -34.02
CA ILE A 23 2.14 4.41 -33.71
C ILE A 23 2.90 4.18 -35.01
N ASN A 24 4.13 4.68 -35.08
CA ASN A 24 5.02 4.50 -36.23
C ASN A 24 6.41 4.12 -35.69
N VAL A 25 6.78 2.85 -35.86
CA VAL A 25 8.06 2.31 -35.40
C VAL A 25 8.73 1.62 -36.57
N ASP A 26 9.98 1.98 -36.81
CA ASP A 26 10.83 1.34 -37.81
C ASP A 26 11.91 0.52 -37.11
N PRO A 27 11.68 -0.78 -36.85
CA PRO A 27 12.69 -1.65 -36.28
C PRO A 27 13.75 -2.01 -37.33
N GLU A 28 15.00 -2.15 -36.90
CA GLU A 28 16.16 -2.48 -37.76
C GLU A 28 16.01 -3.81 -38.54
N ASN A 29 15.04 -4.65 -38.17
CA ASN A 29 14.72 -5.90 -38.86
C ASN A 29 13.81 -5.73 -40.10
N GLY A 30 13.48 -4.50 -40.49
CA GLY A 30 12.79 -4.17 -41.75
C GLY A 30 11.26 -4.26 -41.73
N LEU A 31 10.64 -4.64 -40.61
CA LEU A 31 9.17 -4.70 -40.46
C LEU A 31 8.64 -3.42 -39.82
N ARG A 32 8.34 -2.42 -40.64
CA ARG A 32 7.74 -1.16 -40.18
C ARG A 32 6.35 -1.39 -39.58
N ILE A 33 6.17 -0.98 -38.32
CA ILE A 33 4.88 -0.99 -37.63
C ILE A 33 4.26 0.39 -37.79
N CYS A 34 3.15 0.46 -38.51
CA CYS A 34 2.34 1.68 -38.64
C CYS A 34 0.89 1.34 -38.33
N LYS A 35 0.33 1.92 -37.26
CA LYS A 35 -1.07 1.70 -36.87
C LYS A 35 -1.68 2.98 -36.28
N VAL A 36 -2.87 3.32 -36.73
CA VAL A 36 -3.68 4.39 -36.14
C VAL A 36 -4.43 3.83 -34.95
N LEU A 37 -4.39 4.52 -33.81
CA LEU A 37 -5.01 4.14 -32.55
C LEU A 37 -5.89 5.27 -32.05
N GLY A 38 -7.12 4.93 -31.67
CA GLY A 38 -8.06 5.88 -31.06
C GLY A 38 -8.26 5.62 -29.56
N GLN A 39 -8.84 6.61 -28.87
CA GLN A 39 -9.27 6.44 -27.48
C GLN A 39 -10.17 5.21 -27.24
N PRO A 40 -11.12 4.83 -28.12
CA PRO A 40 -11.94 3.63 -27.90
C PRO A 40 -11.10 2.35 -27.81
N GLU A 41 -10.12 2.17 -28.71
CA GLU A 41 -9.25 1.00 -28.70
C GLU A 41 -8.32 1.00 -27.48
N PHE A 42 -7.75 2.17 -27.11
CA PHE A 42 -6.96 2.30 -25.90
C PHE A 42 -7.77 1.93 -24.63
N LYS A 43 -9.04 2.35 -24.58
CA LYS A 43 -9.96 2.01 -23.49
C LYS A 43 -10.21 0.51 -23.42
N GLU A 44 -10.45 -0.13 -24.56
CA GLU A 44 -10.73 -1.57 -24.60
C GLU A 44 -9.52 -2.41 -24.20
N VAL A 45 -8.33 -2.09 -24.72
CA VAL A 45 -7.08 -2.80 -24.39
C VAL A 45 -6.77 -2.71 -22.89
N ASN A 46 -7.08 -1.57 -22.26
CA ASN A 46 -6.84 -1.33 -20.83
C ASN A 46 -8.07 -1.59 -19.94
N ARG A 47 -9.15 -2.18 -20.47
CA ARG A 47 -10.42 -2.36 -19.75
C ARG A 47 -10.25 -3.06 -18.41
N LYS A 48 -9.41 -4.11 -18.35
CA LYS A 48 -9.12 -4.84 -17.11
C LYS A 48 -8.43 -3.96 -16.05
N VAL A 49 -7.52 -3.08 -16.49
CA VAL A 49 -6.81 -2.16 -15.60
C VAL A 49 -7.78 -1.12 -15.04
N PHE A 50 -8.62 -0.52 -15.88
CA PHE A 50 -9.61 0.47 -15.40
C PHE A 50 -10.63 -0.12 -14.43
N LYS A 51 -11.13 -1.34 -14.69
CA LYS A 51 -12.00 -2.04 -13.74
C LYS A 51 -11.32 -2.31 -12.40
N LYS A 52 -10.02 -2.62 -12.42
CA LYS A 52 -9.25 -2.78 -11.18
C LYS A 52 -9.12 -1.45 -10.43
N CYS A 53 -8.90 -0.33 -11.14
CA CYS A 53 -8.87 1.00 -10.52
C CYS A 53 -10.21 1.34 -9.86
N GLU A 54 -11.33 1.09 -10.54
CA GLU A 54 -12.69 1.28 -10.00
C GLU A 54 -12.90 0.53 -8.68
N SER A 55 -12.63 -0.77 -8.69
CA SER A 55 -12.75 -1.61 -7.50
C SER A 55 -11.87 -1.14 -6.34
N LEU A 56 -10.67 -0.63 -6.60
CA LEU A 56 -9.78 -0.12 -5.55
C LEU A 56 -10.29 1.18 -4.93
N VAL A 57 -10.88 2.07 -5.73
CA VAL A 57 -11.49 3.33 -5.23
C VAL A 57 -12.72 3.01 -4.39
N GLU A 58 -13.62 2.15 -4.88
CA GLU A 58 -14.80 1.69 -4.14
C GLU A 58 -14.42 1.05 -2.80
N GLN A 59 -13.44 0.15 -2.81
CA GLN A 59 -12.93 -0.47 -1.59
C GLN A 59 -12.35 0.55 -0.62
N SER A 60 -11.66 1.57 -1.11
CA SER A 60 -11.04 2.61 -0.26
C SER A 60 -12.11 3.46 0.44
N VAL A 61 -13.14 3.90 -0.29
CA VAL A 61 -14.27 4.65 0.30
C VAL A 61 -15.02 3.79 1.31
N PHE A 62 -15.32 2.53 0.95
CA PHE A 62 -15.98 1.59 1.86
C PHE A 62 -15.18 1.36 3.15
N THR A 63 -13.87 1.17 3.03
CA THR A 63 -12.99 0.91 4.18
C THR A 63 -12.81 2.14 5.07
N ALA A 64 -12.89 3.35 4.50
CA ALA A 64 -12.83 4.59 5.24
C ALA A 64 -14.08 4.84 6.11
N ILE A 65 -15.19 4.13 5.85
CA ILE A 65 -16.49 4.34 6.51
C ILE A 65 -16.92 5.80 6.32
N VAL A 66 -16.81 6.28 5.09
CA VAL A 66 -17.18 7.64 4.68
C VAL A 66 -18.23 7.53 3.58
N ASP A 67 -19.30 8.31 3.71
CA ASP A 67 -20.29 8.43 2.64
C ASP A 67 -19.69 9.25 1.50
N VAL A 68 -20.00 8.88 0.26
CA VAL A 68 -19.43 9.53 -0.93
C VAL A 68 -19.73 11.04 -0.95
N GLU A 69 -20.89 11.41 -0.40
CA GLU A 69 -21.38 12.78 -0.22
C GLU A 69 -20.48 13.63 0.69
N ASP A 70 -19.78 13.01 1.64
CA ASP A 70 -18.90 13.69 2.60
C ASP A 70 -17.49 13.94 2.05
N ILE A 71 -17.16 13.37 0.89
CA ILE A 71 -15.91 13.66 0.19
C ILE A 71 -15.93 15.14 -0.19
N SER A 72 -14.98 15.94 0.32
CA SER A 72 -14.93 17.38 0.04
C SER A 72 -14.27 17.66 -1.31
N ASP A 73 -13.10 17.08 -1.53
CA ASP A 73 -12.25 17.32 -2.71
C ASP A 73 -11.67 16.02 -3.26
N VAL A 74 -11.40 15.98 -4.56
CA VAL A 74 -10.66 14.91 -5.23
C VAL A 74 -9.34 15.48 -5.73
N ILE A 75 -8.23 15.01 -5.17
CA ILE A 75 -6.88 15.41 -5.60
C ILE A 75 -6.30 14.29 -6.46
N LEU A 76 -5.96 14.62 -7.71
CA LEU A 76 -5.37 13.66 -8.65
C LEU A 76 -3.84 13.80 -8.68
N VAL A 77 -3.14 12.70 -8.41
CA VAL A 77 -1.68 12.66 -8.34
C VAL A 77 -1.13 11.59 -9.27
N GLY A 78 0.03 11.87 -9.89
CA GLY A 78 0.75 10.98 -10.81
C GLY A 78 0.36 11.17 -12.28
N GLY A 79 1.27 10.85 -13.20
CA GLY A 79 1.10 11.11 -14.64
C GLY A 79 -0.08 10.40 -15.28
N CYS A 80 -0.40 9.18 -14.84
CA CYS A 80 -1.55 8.42 -15.34
C CYS A 80 -2.91 9.07 -14.99
N SER A 81 -2.97 9.98 -14.03
CA SER A 81 -4.19 10.74 -13.74
C SER A 81 -4.62 11.65 -14.89
N LYS A 82 -3.70 11.99 -15.81
CA LYS A 82 -3.99 12.76 -17.02
C LYS A 82 -4.80 11.96 -18.05
N ILE A 83 -4.89 10.64 -17.90
CA ILE A 83 -5.71 9.80 -18.78
C ILE A 83 -7.20 10.12 -18.53
N PRO A 84 -7.97 10.58 -19.54
CA PRO A 84 -9.36 11.01 -19.34
C PRO A 84 -10.27 9.98 -18.69
N LYS A 85 -10.07 8.69 -19.01
CA LYS A 85 -10.87 7.61 -18.40
C LYS A 85 -10.55 7.39 -16.92
N VAL A 86 -9.30 7.62 -16.50
CA VAL A 86 -8.93 7.53 -15.07
C VAL A 86 -9.55 8.70 -14.31
N LYS A 87 -9.39 9.92 -14.83
CA LYS A 87 -10.00 11.12 -14.26
C LYS A 87 -11.51 10.98 -14.12
N SER A 88 -12.21 10.59 -15.19
CA SER A 88 -13.67 10.49 -15.17
C SER A 88 -14.14 9.41 -14.18
N LEU A 89 -13.49 8.25 -14.16
CA LEU A 89 -13.83 7.15 -13.26
C LEU A 89 -13.75 7.58 -11.79
N VAL A 90 -12.68 8.27 -11.38
CA VAL A 90 -12.53 8.71 -9.99
C VAL A 90 -13.57 9.78 -9.64
N LEU A 91 -13.79 10.75 -10.54
CA LEU A 91 -14.78 11.81 -10.33
C LEU A 91 -16.22 11.28 -10.24
N GLU A 92 -16.58 10.33 -11.11
CA GLU A 92 -17.87 9.64 -11.12
C GLU A 92 -18.10 8.89 -9.79
N LEU A 93 -17.11 8.11 -9.33
CA LEU A 93 -17.20 7.35 -8.07
C LEU A 93 -17.27 8.24 -6.83
N CYS A 94 -16.59 9.39 -6.85
CA CYS A 94 -16.58 10.35 -5.75
C CYS A 94 -17.70 11.41 -5.85
N LYS A 95 -18.59 11.33 -6.86
CA LYS A 95 -19.66 12.32 -7.13
C LYS A 95 -19.14 13.76 -7.16
N LYS A 96 -18.02 14.00 -7.85
CA LYS A 96 -17.44 15.33 -8.07
C LYS A 96 -17.42 15.69 -9.53
N ASP A 97 -17.73 16.95 -9.82
CA ASP A 97 -17.67 17.47 -11.20
C ASP A 97 -16.21 17.71 -11.64
N GLU A 98 -15.37 18.19 -10.71
CA GLU A 98 -13.99 18.56 -10.98
C GLU A 98 -13.03 18.08 -9.89
N ALA A 99 -11.78 17.85 -10.29
CA ALA A 99 -10.68 17.57 -9.36
C ALA A 99 -10.06 18.89 -8.91
N TYR A 100 -9.48 18.90 -7.71
CA TYR A 100 -8.75 20.03 -7.17
C TYR A 100 -7.56 20.39 -8.07
N MET A 101 -7.50 21.64 -8.52
CA MET A 101 -6.50 22.14 -9.49
C MET A 101 -5.35 22.94 -8.86
N GLY A 102 -5.34 23.10 -7.53
CA GLY A 102 -4.33 23.92 -6.83
C GLY A 102 -2.94 23.28 -6.71
N ILE A 103 -2.76 22.05 -7.17
CA ILE A 103 -1.50 21.29 -7.09
C ILE A 103 -1.24 20.61 -8.44
N ASP A 104 0.01 20.66 -8.93
CA ASP A 104 0.42 19.88 -10.11
C ASP A 104 0.48 18.37 -9.76
N PRO A 105 -0.26 17.50 -10.47
CA PRO A 105 -0.23 16.06 -10.25
C PRO A 105 1.16 15.41 -10.32
N LEU A 106 2.11 16.01 -11.03
CA LEU A 106 3.48 15.50 -11.18
C LEU A 106 4.42 15.97 -10.06
N GLU A 107 4.13 17.11 -9.44
CA GLU A 107 4.99 17.71 -8.41
C GLU A 107 4.49 17.45 -6.99
N ALA A 108 3.19 17.17 -6.82
CA ALA A 108 2.52 16.98 -5.53
C ALA A 108 3.33 16.13 -4.53
N VAL A 109 3.82 14.98 -4.99
CA VAL A 109 4.57 14.03 -4.16
C VAL A 109 5.91 14.62 -3.70
N PHE A 110 6.63 15.29 -4.59
CA PHE A 110 7.94 15.86 -4.29
C PHE A 110 7.83 17.06 -3.35
N CYS A 111 6.86 17.95 -3.60
CA CYS A 111 6.55 19.07 -2.72
C CYS A 111 6.20 18.58 -1.31
N SER A 112 5.36 17.55 -1.20
CA SER A 112 4.95 16.98 0.10
C SER A 112 6.11 16.32 0.82
N ALA A 113 6.96 15.56 0.11
CA ALA A 113 8.14 14.94 0.71
C ALA A 113 9.17 15.98 1.20
N ALA A 114 9.36 17.06 0.44
CA ALA A 114 10.23 18.16 0.86
C ALA A 114 9.68 18.87 2.12
N LEU A 115 8.37 19.09 2.18
CA LEU A 115 7.70 19.65 3.35
C LEU A 115 7.88 18.75 4.58
N GLU A 116 7.57 17.46 4.48
CA GLU A 116 7.73 16.49 5.56
C GLU A 116 9.19 16.42 6.05
N GLY A 117 10.15 16.45 5.11
CA GLY A 117 11.58 16.49 5.44
C GLY A 117 12.00 17.77 6.17
N ALA A 118 11.43 18.93 5.82
CA ALA A 118 11.68 20.18 6.53
C ALA A 118 11.14 20.13 7.96
N VAL A 119 9.91 19.63 8.15
CA VAL A 119 9.30 19.43 9.48
C VAL A 119 10.14 18.45 10.31
N ALA A 120 10.51 17.31 9.76
CA ALA A 120 11.34 16.31 10.44
C ALA A 120 12.75 16.84 10.79
N SER A 121 13.28 17.79 10.02
CA SER A 121 14.56 18.45 10.30
C SER A 121 14.46 19.55 11.37
N GLY A 122 13.27 19.79 11.93
CA GLY A 122 13.03 20.85 12.91
C GLY A 122 13.07 22.26 12.32
N VAL A 123 12.94 22.39 11.00
CA VAL A 123 12.77 23.70 10.36
C VAL A 123 11.40 24.24 10.78
N SER A 124 11.41 25.20 11.69
CA SER A 124 10.20 25.87 12.15
C SER A 124 10.03 27.18 11.38
N ASN A 125 8.80 27.46 10.97
CA ASN A 125 8.44 28.77 10.46
C ASN A 125 7.90 29.58 11.65
N PRO A 126 8.45 30.76 11.97
CA PRO A 126 7.91 31.61 13.02
C PRO A 126 6.43 32.01 12.83
N LEU A 127 5.84 31.80 11.65
CA LEU A 127 4.40 31.95 11.40
C LEU A 127 3.54 30.71 11.79
N GLY A 128 4.13 29.61 12.27
CA GLY A 128 3.39 28.40 12.66
C GLY A 128 2.88 27.55 11.48
N SER A 129 3.20 27.90 10.24
CA SER A 129 2.72 27.18 9.04
C SER A 129 3.41 25.84 8.78
N LEU A 130 4.30 25.40 9.67
CA LEU A 130 5.07 24.16 9.57
C LEU A 130 4.74 23.18 10.72
N ASP A 131 3.76 23.48 11.57
CA ASP A 131 3.28 22.56 12.61
C ASP A 131 2.35 21.51 11.97
N LEU A 132 2.93 20.64 11.15
CA LEU A 132 2.24 19.53 10.50
C LEU A 132 2.28 18.29 11.41
N LEU A 133 1.10 17.72 11.68
CA LEU A 133 0.97 16.41 12.32
C LEU A 133 0.52 15.40 11.27
N THR A 134 1.46 14.57 10.82
CA THR A 134 1.18 13.49 9.86
C THR A 134 0.80 12.22 10.61
N ILE A 135 -0.43 11.74 10.40
CA ILE A 135 -0.90 10.46 10.93
C ILE A 135 -0.97 9.47 9.77
N GLN A 136 -0.25 8.36 9.90
CA GLN A 136 -0.23 7.29 8.90
C GLN A 136 -1.03 6.08 9.38
N ALA A 137 -1.31 5.15 8.47
CA ALA A 137 -1.95 3.88 8.78
C ALA A 137 -1.25 2.72 8.09
N THR A 138 -1.32 1.53 8.68
CA THR A 138 -0.72 0.31 8.13
C THR A 138 -1.38 -0.12 6.81
N PRO A 139 -0.60 -0.43 5.75
CA PRO A 139 -1.17 -0.84 4.46
C PRO A 139 -1.70 -2.28 4.47
N GLN A 140 -1.12 -3.14 5.30
CA GLN A 140 -1.46 -4.56 5.46
C GLN A 140 -1.34 -4.93 6.94
N SER A 141 -2.02 -6.01 7.32
CA SER A 141 -1.95 -6.54 8.68
C SER A 141 -0.58 -7.19 8.91
N LEU A 142 -0.03 -6.96 10.10
CA LEU A 142 1.19 -7.58 10.60
C LEU A 142 0.81 -8.65 11.60
N ALA A 143 1.33 -9.86 11.38
CA ALA A 143 0.91 -11.05 12.06
C ALA A 143 2.10 -11.91 12.47
N ILE A 144 1.83 -12.90 13.32
CA ILE A 144 2.76 -13.99 13.57
C ILE A 144 2.11 -15.36 13.31
N GLU A 145 2.94 -16.35 13.03
CA GLU A 145 2.58 -17.76 13.12
C GLU A 145 3.00 -18.28 14.50
N ALA A 146 2.02 -18.71 15.31
CA ALA A 146 2.25 -19.20 16.68
C ALA A 146 2.02 -20.71 16.84
N ASP A 147 1.25 -21.33 15.95
CA ASP A 147 1.13 -22.78 15.77
C ASP A 147 0.87 -23.07 14.29
N VAL A 148 1.17 -24.29 13.86
CA VAL A 148 1.26 -24.73 12.46
C VAL A 148 0.09 -24.17 11.62
N HIS A 149 0.44 -23.27 10.69
CA HIS A 149 -0.44 -22.63 9.71
C HIS A 149 -1.51 -21.67 10.24
N THR A 150 -1.47 -21.26 11.50
CA THR A 150 -2.41 -20.26 12.02
C THR A 150 -1.84 -18.85 11.91
N PHE A 151 -2.37 -18.06 10.98
CA PHE A 151 -2.06 -16.64 10.84
C PHE A 151 -2.79 -15.82 11.92
N VAL A 152 -2.05 -15.24 12.86
CA VAL A 152 -2.61 -14.44 13.95
C VAL A 152 -2.22 -12.98 13.78
N PRO A 153 -3.12 -12.10 13.28
CA PRO A 153 -2.83 -10.69 13.11
C PRO A 153 -2.75 -9.97 14.46
N ILE A 154 -1.68 -9.19 14.65
CA ILE A 154 -1.41 -8.42 15.88
C ILE A 154 -1.64 -6.92 15.65
N ILE A 155 -1.14 -6.39 14.53
CA ILE A 155 -1.42 -5.02 14.08
C ILE A 155 -2.27 -5.15 12.81
N LEU A 156 -3.52 -4.69 12.86
CA LEU A 156 -4.44 -4.81 11.72
C LEU A 156 -4.11 -3.77 10.64
N ARG A 157 -4.49 -4.06 9.39
CA ARG A 157 -4.52 -3.09 8.30
C ARG A 157 -5.35 -1.86 8.66
N ASN A 158 -4.95 -0.71 8.14
CA ASN A 158 -5.51 0.62 8.39
C ASN A 158 -5.48 1.05 9.86
N MET A 159 -4.63 0.43 10.67
CA MET A 159 -4.39 0.86 12.05
C MET A 159 -3.43 2.04 12.04
N THR A 160 -3.74 3.08 12.82
CA THR A 160 -2.90 4.27 12.97
C THR A 160 -1.49 3.91 13.42
N MET A 161 -0.49 4.54 12.79
CA MET A 161 0.93 4.42 13.11
C MET A 161 1.46 5.71 13.76
N PRO A 162 2.40 5.60 14.73
CA PRO A 162 3.03 4.38 15.24
C PRO A 162 2.06 3.48 16.04
N ALA A 163 2.28 2.17 15.99
CA ALA A 163 1.43 1.18 16.64
C ALA A 163 2.25 0.16 17.43
N ARG A 164 1.89 -0.06 18.70
CA ARG A 164 2.46 -1.12 19.53
C ARG A 164 1.36 -2.01 20.08
N LYS A 165 1.46 -3.31 19.80
CA LYS A 165 0.50 -4.31 20.24
C LYS A 165 1.22 -5.52 20.80
N GLU A 166 0.65 -6.09 21.85
CA GLU A 166 1.19 -7.24 22.56
C GLU A 166 0.09 -8.31 22.63
N MET A 167 0.48 -9.56 22.38
CA MET A 167 -0.41 -10.71 22.44
C MET A 167 0.29 -11.85 23.17
N LEU A 168 -0.49 -12.57 23.99
CA LEU A 168 -0.01 -13.69 24.77
C LEU A 168 -0.28 -15.00 24.02
N PHE A 169 0.74 -15.86 24.00
CA PHE A 169 0.72 -17.21 23.45
C PHE A 169 1.19 -18.19 24.53
N THR A 170 1.10 -19.48 24.24
CA THR A 170 1.56 -20.54 25.14
C THR A 170 2.21 -21.68 24.38
N THR A 171 2.96 -22.53 25.08
CA THR A 171 3.55 -23.75 24.49
C THR A 171 2.47 -24.75 24.07
N THR A 172 2.74 -25.45 22.96
CA THR A 172 1.86 -26.47 22.37
C THR A 172 2.27 -27.90 22.77
N ARG A 173 3.49 -28.07 23.32
CA ARG A 173 4.05 -29.36 23.75
C ARG A 173 4.53 -29.31 25.19
N ASP A 174 4.41 -30.43 25.90
CA ASP A 174 4.94 -30.58 27.25
C ASP A 174 6.46 -30.45 27.24
N ASN A 175 7.01 -29.73 28.22
CA ASN A 175 8.44 -29.47 28.37
C ASN A 175 9.07 -28.78 27.14
N GLN A 176 8.29 -28.00 26.40
CA GLN A 176 8.80 -27.19 25.29
C GLN A 176 9.72 -26.08 25.81
N THR A 177 11.00 -26.15 25.46
CA THR A 177 12.04 -25.19 25.89
C THR A 177 12.37 -24.12 24.84
N GLU A 178 11.78 -24.23 23.66
CA GLU A 178 12.00 -23.33 22.53
C GLU A 178 10.74 -23.12 21.69
N ALA A 179 10.62 -21.95 21.07
CA ALA A 179 9.54 -21.62 20.15
C ALA A 179 10.09 -20.82 18.96
N LEU A 180 9.63 -21.15 17.75
CA LEU A 180 9.89 -20.37 16.55
C LEU A 180 8.74 -19.39 16.36
N ILE A 181 9.07 -18.11 16.19
CA ILE A 181 8.10 -17.06 15.83
C ILE A 181 8.45 -16.59 14.43
N VAL A 182 7.48 -16.66 13.53
CA VAL A 182 7.61 -16.17 12.16
C VAL A 182 6.66 -14.99 12.01
N ALA A 183 7.17 -13.84 11.57
CA ALA A 183 6.41 -12.62 11.35
C ALA A 183 6.00 -12.51 9.87
N TYR A 184 4.75 -12.13 9.63
CA TYR A 184 4.13 -12.03 8.31
C TYR A 184 3.49 -10.65 8.08
N GLU A 185 3.35 -10.30 6.81
CA GLU A 185 2.60 -9.15 6.29
C GLU A 185 1.57 -9.66 5.26
N GLY A 186 0.30 -9.34 5.45
CA GLY A 186 -0.75 -9.64 4.46
C GLY A 186 -2.15 -9.82 5.03
N GLU A 187 -3.07 -10.22 4.15
CA GLU A 187 -4.51 -10.41 4.44
C GLU A 187 -5.00 -11.82 4.03
N GLY A 188 -4.08 -12.71 3.63
CA GLY A 188 -4.36 -14.09 3.27
C GLY A 188 -4.80 -14.89 4.49
N LYS A 189 -5.68 -15.86 4.28
CA LYS A 189 -6.17 -16.72 5.39
C LYS A 189 -5.13 -17.74 5.80
N GLU A 190 -4.38 -18.24 4.82
CA GLU A 190 -3.32 -19.20 5.00
C GLU A 190 -1.97 -18.49 5.10
N VAL A 191 -1.05 -19.01 5.90
CA VAL A 191 0.30 -18.43 6.07
C VAL A 191 1.08 -18.32 4.75
N ASP A 192 0.86 -19.25 3.80
CA ASP A 192 1.55 -19.29 2.51
C ASP A 192 1.05 -18.22 1.51
N GLU A 193 -0.11 -17.63 1.76
CA GLU A 193 -0.65 -16.50 0.96
C GLU A 193 -0.04 -15.16 1.37
N ASN A 194 0.65 -15.13 2.51
CA ASN A 194 1.18 -13.92 3.13
C ASN A 194 2.70 -13.82 2.95
N ARG A 195 3.22 -12.59 3.06
CA ARG A 195 4.64 -12.32 2.91
C ARG A 195 5.36 -12.53 4.23
N ILE A 196 6.38 -13.40 4.25
CA ILE A 196 7.28 -13.53 5.40
C ILE A 196 8.15 -12.28 5.51
N LEU A 197 8.14 -11.65 6.69
CA LEU A 197 9.02 -10.53 7.04
C LEU A 197 10.32 -11.00 7.69
N GLY A 198 10.23 -12.07 8.46
CA GLY A 198 11.38 -12.66 9.16
C GLY A 198 10.94 -13.66 10.21
N TYR A 199 11.90 -14.27 10.88
CA TYR A 199 11.65 -15.20 11.97
C TYR A 199 12.73 -15.13 13.03
N PHE A 200 12.38 -15.51 14.25
CA PHE A 200 13.32 -15.61 15.35
C PHE A 200 12.90 -16.73 16.29
N LYS A 201 13.88 -17.29 17.00
CA LYS A 201 13.67 -18.42 17.91
C LYS A 201 13.88 -17.94 19.34
N ILE A 202 12.88 -18.18 20.19
CA ILE A 202 13.03 -18.05 21.63
C ILE A 202 13.60 -19.37 22.15
N ILE A 203 14.64 -19.28 22.96
CA ILE A 203 15.24 -20.40 23.69
C ILE A 203 15.14 -20.14 25.19
N GLY A 204 15.11 -21.20 25.99
CA GLY A 204 15.06 -21.10 27.45
C GLY A 204 13.66 -20.89 28.01
N ILE A 205 12.63 -21.34 27.32
CA ILE A 205 11.27 -21.41 27.88
C ILE A 205 11.30 -22.40 29.07
N PRO A 206 10.80 -22.01 30.25
CA PRO A 206 10.77 -22.90 31.41
C PRO A 206 10.00 -24.19 31.12
N SER A 207 10.58 -25.33 31.50
CA SER A 207 9.96 -26.65 31.29
C SER A 207 8.72 -26.80 32.17
N ALA A 208 7.55 -26.85 31.56
CA ALA A 208 6.27 -27.08 32.21
C ALA A 208 5.32 -27.85 31.27
N LEU A 209 4.15 -28.23 31.76
CA LEU A 209 3.11 -28.79 30.89
C LEU A 209 2.69 -27.77 29.83
N LYS A 210 2.25 -28.25 28.65
CA LYS A 210 1.72 -27.37 27.60
C LYS A 210 0.61 -26.47 28.16
N GLY A 211 0.49 -25.25 27.65
CA GLY A 211 -0.53 -24.31 28.13
C GLY A 211 -0.14 -23.51 29.38
N ILE A 212 0.97 -23.83 30.05
CA ILE A 212 1.40 -23.14 31.30
C ILE A 212 2.38 -21.98 31.03
N PRO A 213 3.47 -22.15 30.26
CA PRO A 213 4.37 -21.04 29.98
C PRO A 213 3.68 -19.97 29.13
N GLU A 214 3.74 -18.72 29.58
CA GLU A 214 3.21 -17.58 28.83
C GLU A 214 4.30 -16.95 27.97
N ILE A 215 4.04 -16.85 26.68
CA ILE A 215 4.93 -16.22 25.70
C ILE A 215 4.26 -14.95 25.22
N SER A 216 4.72 -13.81 25.72
CA SER A 216 4.34 -12.50 25.19
C SER A 216 5.10 -12.23 23.89
N VAL A 217 4.37 -11.84 22.85
CA VAL A 217 4.94 -11.32 21.61
C VAL A 217 4.39 -9.91 21.39
N CYS A 218 5.30 -8.95 21.23
CA CYS A 218 4.97 -7.55 20.99
C CYS A 218 5.51 -7.11 19.63
N MET A 219 4.61 -6.60 18.79
CA MET A 219 4.95 -5.93 17.54
C MET A 219 4.88 -4.42 17.76
N ASP A 220 5.99 -3.74 17.48
CA ASP A 220 6.17 -2.30 17.62
C ASP A 220 6.54 -1.74 16.24
N LEU A 221 5.61 -1.01 15.66
CA LEU A 221 5.75 -0.39 14.34
C LEU A 221 5.85 1.11 14.52
N ASP A 222 6.99 1.69 14.16
CA ASP A 222 7.21 3.13 14.31
C ASP A 222 6.72 3.96 13.11
N ALA A 223 6.79 5.29 13.23
CA ALA A 223 6.36 6.23 12.20
C ALA A 223 7.22 6.19 10.93
N SER A 224 8.39 5.52 10.96
CA SER A 224 9.23 5.28 9.78
C SER A 224 8.96 3.92 9.13
N ASN A 225 7.89 3.24 9.56
CA ASN A 225 7.51 1.90 9.10
C ASN A 225 8.58 0.84 9.40
N VAL A 226 9.35 1.02 10.48
CA VAL A 226 10.28 -0.01 10.98
C VAL A 226 9.54 -0.87 12.00
N LEU A 227 9.40 -2.15 11.67
CA LEU A 227 8.83 -3.15 12.58
C LEU A 227 9.91 -3.72 13.50
N ARG A 228 9.67 -3.66 14.80
CA ARG A 228 10.42 -4.39 15.83
C ARG A 228 9.50 -5.43 16.45
N VAL A 229 9.97 -6.67 16.52
CA VAL A 229 9.25 -7.75 17.19
C VAL A 229 10.03 -8.16 18.43
N PHE A 230 9.37 -8.06 19.57
CA PHE A 230 9.90 -8.46 20.86
C PHE A 230 9.16 -9.70 21.33
N ALA A 231 9.84 -10.59 22.03
CA ALA A 231 9.16 -11.67 22.71
C ALA A 231 9.79 -11.98 24.07
N LYS A 232 8.95 -12.42 25.00
CA LYS A 232 9.33 -12.76 26.36
C LYS A 232 8.55 -13.99 26.81
N ALA A 233 9.26 -15.02 27.26
CA ALA A 233 8.66 -16.17 27.92
C ALA A 233 8.73 -15.98 29.44
N ILE A 234 7.62 -16.18 30.14
CA ILE A 234 7.54 -16.22 31.60
C ILE A 234 6.83 -17.49 32.04
N LEU A 235 7.23 -18.00 33.21
CA LEU A 235 6.42 -18.96 33.94
C LEU A 235 5.65 -18.14 35.00
N PRO A 236 4.30 -18.15 34.97
CA PRO A 236 3.49 -17.44 35.96
C PRO A 236 3.66 -18.02 37.38
#